data_AF-A0A965HFI4-F1
#
_entry.id   AF-A0A965HFI4-F1
#
_cell.length_a   1.000
_cell.length_b   1.000
_cell.length_c   1.000
_cell.angle_alpha   90.00
_cell.angle_beta   90.00
_cell.angle_gamma   90.00
#
_symmetry.space_group_name_H-M   'P 1'
#
loop_
_entity.id
_entity.type
_entity.pdbx_description
1 polymer ?
#
loop_
_entity_poly.entity_id
_entity_poly.type
_entity_poly.pdbx_seq_one_letter_code
_entity_poly.pdbx_strand_id
1 'polypeptide(L)'
;MMYSWICQRGFWLALLLFSRSLLSADPLLSSWLPDASTKYARIYTSAANRTAGISTTTWSGQTSPTYAGVHEIDYSSGWVYIKNTGLAPYVMGPWNNPNFPKNQGTSTGVYRFPRSPTIPSSHTLT
;
A
#
# COMPACT_ATOMS: atom_id res chain seq x y z
N MET A 1 64.68 14.69 -10.95
CA MET A 1 63.80 13.52 -11.12
C MET A 1 62.58 13.73 -10.24
N MET A 2 61.52 14.31 -10.79
CA MET A 2 60.29 14.62 -10.05
C MET A 2 59.11 14.39 -11.00
N TYR A 3 57.98 13.97 -10.43
CA TYR A 3 56.68 13.64 -11.07
C TYR A 3 56.44 12.18 -11.50
N SER A 4 56.11 11.33 -10.52
CA SER A 4 55.28 10.14 -10.74
C SER A 4 54.34 9.91 -9.54
N TRP A 5 53.39 10.82 -9.34
CA TRP A 5 52.36 10.68 -8.28
C TRP A 5 50.96 11.16 -8.69
N ILE A 6 50.78 11.67 -9.91
CA ILE A 6 49.51 12.26 -10.36
C ILE A 6 48.53 11.22 -10.95
N CYS A 7 49.00 10.06 -11.40
CA CYS A 7 48.15 9.09 -12.09
C CYS A 7 47.24 8.25 -11.16
N GLN A 8 47.59 8.09 -9.87
CA GLN A 8 46.83 7.21 -8.97
C GLN A 8 45.65 7.88 -8.23
N ARG A 9 45.51 9.21 -8.30
CA ARG A 9 44.44 9.93 -7.56
C ARG A 9 43.12 10.05 -8.33
N GLY A 10 43.12 9.94 -9.65
CA GLY A 10 41.91 10.01 -10.47
C GLY A 10 41.05 8.74 -10.41
N PHE A 11 41.69 7.58 -10.20
CA PHE A 11 41.02 6.28 -10.25
C PHE A 11 40.10 6.04 -9.04
N TRP A 12 40.47 6.56 -7.86
CA TRP A 12 39.65 6.43 -6.64
C TRP A 12 38.43 7.37 -6.63
N LEU A 13 38.51 8.57 -7.22
CA LEU A 13 37.36 9.45 -7.37
C LEU A 13 36.35 8.92 -8.40
N ALA A 14 36.82 8.30 -9.49
CA ALA A 14 35.94 7.70 -10.50
C ALA A 14 35.13 6.50 -9.95
N LEU A 15 35.73 5.70 -9.06
CA LEU A 15 35.06 4.54 -8.44
C LEU A 15 33.98 4.94 -7.42
N LEU A 16 34.16 6.06 -6.69
CA LEU A 16 33.15 6.58 -5.75
C LEU A 16 31.95 7.26 -6.44
N LEU A 17 32.11 7.68 -7.70
CA LEU A 17 31.04 8.29 -8.50
C LEU A 17 30.15 7.27 -9.22
N PHE A 18 30.60 6.02 -9.38
CA PHE A 18 29.86 4.99 -10.13
C PHE A 18 28.84 4.20 -9.28
N SER A 19 28.88 4.31 -7.95
CA SER A 19 28.02 3.53 -7.04
C SER A 19 26.69 4.19 -6.70
N ARG A 20 26.33 5.31 -7.34
CA ARG A 20 25.00 5.91 -7.19
C ARG A 20 24.01 5.23 -8.15
N SER A 21 23.76 3.94 -7.93
CA SER A 21 22.55 3.33 -8.45
C SER A 21 21.38 4.08 -7.82
N LEU A 22 20.73 4.94 -8.60
CA LEU A 22 19.51 5.61 -8.20
C LEU A 22 18.46 4.52 -7.97
N LEU A 23 18.27 4.10 -6.73
CA LEU A 23 17.00 3.53 -6.30
C LEU A 23 15.97 4.66 -6.40
N SER A 24 15.48 4.91 -7.62
CA SER A 24 14.34 5.78 -7.83
C SER A 24 13.13 4.99 -7.36
N ALA A 25 12.64 5.33 -6.16
CA ALA A 25 11.35 4.84 -5.72
C ALA A 25 10.30 5.36 -6.71
N ASP A 26 9.55 4.45 -7.32
CA ASP A 26 8.41 4.82 -8.15
C ASP A 26 7.28 5.27 -7.22
N PRO A 27 6.97 6.58 -7.14
CA PRO A 27 5.98 7.08 -6.20
C PRO A 27 4.58 6.53 -6.51
N LEU A 28 4.30 6.12 -7.75
CA LEU A 28 3.04 5.47 -8.11
C LEU A 28 2.86 4.10 -7.47
N LEU A 29 3.95 3.44 -7.07
CA LEU A 29 3.93 2.15 -6.38
C LEU A 29 4.15 2.31 -4.87
N SER A 30 5.06 3.20 -4.46
CA SER A 30 5.49 3.28 -3.06
C SER A 30 4.58 4.13 -2.18
N SER A 31 3.80 5.08 -2.74
CA SER A 31 2.94 5.98 -1.95
C SER A 31 1.72 5.29 -1.32
N TRP A 32 1.34 4.13 -1.84
CA TRP A 32 0.14 3.37 -1.44
C TRP A 32 0.38 2.34 -0.36
N LEU A 33 1.63 2.16 0.11
CA LEU A 33 1.98 1.26 1.20
C LEU A 33 2.22 2.06 2.50
N PRO A 34 1.20 2.66 3.12
CA PRO A 34 1.34 3.20 4.47
C PRO A 34 1.56 2.06 5.48
N ASP A 35 1.98 2.40 6.70
CA ASP A 35 2.09 1.45 7.83
C ASP A 35 0.80 0.66 8.10
N ALA A 36 -0.34 1.10 7.58
CA ALA A 36 -1.62 0.41 7.64
C ALA A 36 -1.65 -0.90 6.83
N SER A 37 -0.89 -0.98 5.73
CA SER A 37 -0.85 -2.11 4.79
C SER A 37 -0.33 -3.42 5.39
N THR A 38 0.37 -3.35 6.52
CA THR A 38 0.95 -4.51 7.21
C THR A 38 0.10 -4.99 8.38
N LYS A 39 -1.02 -4.32 8.69
CA LYS A 39 -1.85 -4.60 9.85
C LYS A 39 -3.07 -5.43 9.46
N TYR A 40 -3.44 -6.38 10.31
CA TYR A 40 -4.75 -7.04 10.18
C TYR A 40 -5.86 -6.09 10.63
N ALA A 41 -6.98 -6.12 9.91
CA ALA A 41 -8.18 -5.43 10.30
C ALA A 41 -8.73 -6.00 11.62
N ARG A 42 -9.23 -5.13 12.49
CA ARG A 42 -9.77 -5.51 13.80
C ARG A 42 -11.16 -4.92 14.01
N ILE A 43 -12.03 -5.66 14.69
CA ILE A 43 -13.36 -5.17 15.06
C ILE A 43 -13.69 -5.44 16.52
N TYR A 44 -14.58 -4.62 17.06
CA TYR A 44 -15.42 -4.97 18.19
C TYR A 44 -16.63 -5.75 17.67
N THR A 45 -16.90 -6.94 18.21
CA THR A 45 -18.07 -7.74 17.81
C THR A 45 -19.35 -7.36 18.56
N SER A 46 -19.25 -6.54 19.62
CA SER A 46 -20.39 -6.06 20.42
C SER A 46 -20.07 -4.73 21.10
N ALA A 47 -21.10 -4.05 21.63
CA ALA A 47 -20.91 -2.83 22.43
C ALA A 47 -20.15 -3.11 23.73
N ALA A 48 -20.42 -4.24 24.40
CA ALA A 48 -19.69 -4.67 25.59
C ALA A 48 -18.19 -4.85 25.30
N ASN A 49 -17.85 -5.47 24.16
CA ASN A 49 -16.47 -5.64 23.72
C ASN A 49 -15.77 -4.30 23.46
N ARG A 50 -16.49 -3.31 22.92
CA ARG A 50 -15.96 -1.96 22.75
C ARG A 50 -15.69 -1.27 24.09
N THR A 51 -16.62 -1.36 25.03
CA THR A 51 -16.44 -0.80 26.39
C THR A 51 -15.27 -1.48 27.12
N ALA A 52 -15.08 -2.78 26.93
CA ALA A 52 -13.98 -3.54 27.52
C ALA A 52 -12.66 -3.46 26.74
N GLY A 53 -12.63 -2.82 25.56
CA GLY A 53 -11.44 -2.76 24.71
C GLY A 53 -11.04 -4.10 24.05
N ILE A 54 -11.94 -5.08 23.99
CA ILE A 54 -11.67 -6.43 23.48
C ILE A 54 -11.97 -6.49 21.98
N SER A 55 -10.95 -6.63 21.14
CA SER A 55 -11.08 -6.69 19.67
C SER A 55 -10.56 -8.00 19.08
N THR A 56 -11.09 -8.37 17.91
CA THR A 56 -10.74 -9.59 17.17
C THR A 56 -10.38 -9.28 15.71
N THR A 57 -9.60 -10.16 15.09
CA THR A 57 -9.26 -10.13 13.65
C THR A 57 -10.15 -11.07 12.81
N THR A 58 -11.05 -11.81 13.46
CA THR A 58 -12.00 -12.74 12.81
C THR A 58 -13.41 -12.52 13.34
N TRP A 59 -14.42 -12.79 12.52
CA TRP A 59 -15.82 -12.57 12.84
C TRP A 59 -16.74 -13.37 11.92
N SER A 60 -18.06 -13.28 12.12
CA SER A 60 -19.04 -13.97 11.27
C SER A 60 -18.93 -13.52 9.81
N GLY A 61 -18.58 -14.44 8.91
CA GLY A 61 -18.30 -14.15 7.50
C GLY A 61 -16.84 -13.87 7.15
N GLN A 62 -15.92 -13.89 8.13
CA GLN A 62 -14.47 -13.77 7.93
C GLN A 62 -13.74 -14.63 8.98
N THR A 63 -13.50 -15.90 8.65
CA THR A 63 -12.93 -16.89 9.59
C THR A 63 -11.41 -16.84 9.69
N SER A 64 -10.74 -16.23 8.70
CA SER A 64 -9.30 -15.97 8.71
C SER A 64 -9.03 -14.46 8.79
N PRO A 65 -7.97 -14.01 9.49
CA PRO A 65 -7.59 -12.60 9.49
C PRO A 65 -7.45 -12.05 8.07
N THR A 66 -7.79 -10.78 7.88
CA THR A 66 -7.63 -10.06 6.62
C THR A 66 -6.91 -8.75 6.86
N TYR A 67 -6.09 -8.31 5.90
CA TYR A 67 -5.33 -7.07 6.03
C TYR A 67 -6.24 -5.84 6.01
N ALA A 68 -5.80 -4.76 6.66
CA ALA A 68 -6.44 -3.47 6.55
C ALA A 68 -5.91 -2.72 5.32
N GLY A 69 -6.80 -2.00 4.64
CA GLY A 69 -6.44 -1.15 3.51
C GLY A 69 -5.77 -1.90 2.35
N VAL A 70 -4.97 -1.13 1.60
CA VAL A 70 -4.12 -1.63 0.50
C VAL A 70 -3.07 -2.55 1.10
N HIS A 71 -2.93 -3.77 0.59
CA HIS A 71 -1.97 -4.76 1.12
C HIS A 71 -1.17 -5.48 0.04
N GLU A 72 -1.51 -5.26 -1.24
CA GLU A 72 -0.76 -5.78 -2.38
C GLU A 72 -0.81 -4.76 -3.51
N ILE A 73 0.35 -4.56 -4.15
CA ILE A 73 0.51 -3.71 -5.32
C ILE A 73 1.33 -4.49 -6.34
N ASP A 74 0.74 -4.70 -7.51
CA ASP A 74 1.41 -5.28 -8.66
C ASP A 74 1.45 -4.27 -9.79
N TYR A 75 2.37 -4.46 -10.73
CA TYR A 75 2.46 -3.58 -11.89
C TYR A 75 2.97 -4.31 -13.13
N SER A 76 2.60 -3.76 -14.28
CA SER A 76 3.17 -4.06 -15.58
C SER A 76 3.75 -2.78 -16.18
N SER A 77 4.24 -2.84 -17.42
CA SER A 77 4.72 -1.65 -18.13
C SER A 77 3.64 -0.56 -18.29
N GLY A 78 2.36 -0.93 -18.38
CA GLY A 78 1.26 0.02 -18.63
C GLY A 78 0.30 0.24 -17.46
N TRP A 79 0.27 -0.65 -16.47
CA TRP A 79 -0.77 -0.67 -15.45
C TRP A 79 -0.21 -0.83 -14.05
N VAL A 80 -0.89 -0.23 -13.07
CA VAL A 80 -0.75 -0.52 -11.64
C VAL A 80 -2.03 -1.22 -11.19
N TYR A 81 -1.88 -2.27 -10.38
CA TYR A 81 -2.95 -3.04 -9.78
C TYR A 81 -2.86 -2.91 -8.27
N ILE A 82 -3.99 -2.68 -7.61
CA ILE A 82 -4.09 -2.51 -6.16
C ILE A 82 -5.09 -3.52 -5.62
N LYS A 83 -4.65 -4.32 -4.65
CA LYS A 83 -5.57 -5.08 -3.78
C LYS A 83 -5.75 -4.37 -2.46
N ASN A 84 -7.01 -4.23 -2.08
CA ASN A 84 -7.45 -3.52 -0.88
C ASN A 84 -8.68 -4.22 -0.32
N THR A 85 -8.82 -4.23 1.00
CA THR A 85 -10.03 -4.75 1.68
C THR A 85 -11.07 -3.67 1.98
N GLY A 86 -10.73 -2.40 1.84
CA GLY A 86 -11.59 -1.27 2.23
C GLY A 86 -11.72 -1.11 3.76
N LEU A 87 -11.08 -1.97 4.55
CA LEU A 87 -11.12 -1.92 6.01
C LEU A 87 -10.08 -0.96 6.57
N ALA A 88 -10.45 -0.27 7.65
CA ALA A 88 -9.57 0.68 8.29
C ALA A 88 -8.48 -0.01 9.15
N PRO A 89 -7.32 0.64 9.35
CA PRO A 89 -6.22 0.12 10.18
C PRO A 89 -6.43 0.29 11.69
N TYR A 90 -7.48 1.02 12.11
CA TYR A 90 -7.90 1.12 13.51
C TYR A 90 -8.99 0.10 13.83
N VAL A 91 -9.24 -0.15 15.12
CA VAL A 91 -10.31 -1.07 15.54
C VAL A 91 -11.67 -0.47 15.19
N MET A 92 -12.44 -1.18 14.38
CA MET A 92 -13.76 -0.73 13.91
C MET A 92 -14.90 -1.35 14.73
N GLY A 93 -16.13 -0.89 14.48
CA GLY A 93 -17.33 -1.48 15.06
C GLY A 93 -17.68 -1.00 16.46
N PRO A 94 -18.67 -1.64 17.11
CA PRO A 94 -19.41 -2.81 16.64
C PRO A 94 -20.32 -2.49 15.45
N TRP A 95 -20.50 -3.46 14.56
CA TRP A 95 -21.35 -3.31 13.38
C TRP A 95 -22.63 -4.13 13.53
N ASN A 96 -23.75 -3.52 13.20
CA ASN A 96 -25.06 -4.15 13.12
C ASN A 96 -25.51 -4.23 11.66
N ASN A 97 -26.53 -5.03 11.37
CA ASN A 97 -27.16 -5.03 10.04
C ASN A 97 -27.74 -3.64 9.75
N PRO A 98 -27.48 -3.02 8.57
CA PRO A 98 -26.82 -3.57 7.37
C PRO A 98 -25.33 -3.27 7.23
N ASN A 99 -24.65 -2.70 8.22
CA ASN A 99 -23.27 -2.19 8.10
C ASN A 99 -22.16 -3.23 8.36
N PHE A 100 -22.32 -4.50 7.94
CA PHE A 100 -21.36 -5.58 8.24
C PHE A 100 -19.99 -5.44 7.52
N PRO A 101 -18.91 -6.13 8.01
CA PRO A 101 -17.59 -6.23 7.36
C PRO A 101 -17.64 -6.53 5.89
N LYS A 102 -18.42 -7.55 5.54
CA LYS A 102 -18.68 -7.95 4.15
C LYS A 102 -19.27 -6.84 3.27
N ASN A 103 -19.94 -5.84 3.86
CA ASN A 103 -20.64 -4.78 3.15
C ASN A 103 -19.79 -3.50 2.96
N GLN A 104 -18.56 -3.45 3.49
CA GLN A 104 -17.65 -2.31 3.34
C GLN A 104 -16.73 -2.41 2.11
N GLY A 105 -17.12 -3.18 1.09
CA GLY A 105 -16.26 -3.41 -0.07
C GLY A 105 -15.09 -4.37 0.19
N THR A 106 -15.20 -5.23 1.22
CA THR A 106 -14.24 -6.31 1.50
C THR A 106 -14.25 -7.44 0.48
N SER A 107 -15.23 -7.46 -0.44
CA SER A 107 -15.15 -8.25 -1.66
C SER A 107 -14.00 -7.70 -2.50
N THR A 108 -12.83 -8.30 -2.31
CA THR A 108 -11.49 -8.10 -2.89
C THR A 108 -11.46 -7.70 -4.37
N GLY A 109 -12.00 -6.54 -4.73
CA GLY A 109 -11.87 -5.96 -6.05
C GLY A 109 -10.42 -5.56 -6.27
N VAL A 110 -9.82 -6.06 -7.34
CA VAL A 110 -8.53 -5.52 -7.81
C VAL A 110 -8.83 -4.23 -8.56
N TYR A 111 -8.39 -3.10 -8.00
CA TYR A 111 -8.45 -1.83 -8.70
C TYR A 111 -7.24 -1.71 -9.64
N ARG A 112 -7.40 -1.03 -10.77
CA ARG A 112 -6.27 -0.71 -11.65
C ARG A 112 -6.36 0.69 -12.23
N PHE A 113 -5.21 1.28 -12.49
CA PHE A 113 -5.09 2.54 -13.23
C PHE A 113 -3.85 2.52 -14.14
N PRO A 114 -3.88 3.27 -15.26
CA PRO A 114 -2.75 3.30 -16.18
C PRO A 114 -1.57 4.07 -15.56
N ARG A 115 -0.34 3.65 -15.85
CA ARG A 115 0.88 4.36 -15.42
C ARG A 115 1.04 5.72 -16.12
N SER A 116 0.35 5.92 -17.23
CA SER A 116 0.31 7.18 -17.98
C SER A 116 -1.15 7.49 -18.35
N PRO A 117 -1.91 8.17 -17.48
CA PRO A 117 -3.31 8.49 -17.75
C PRO A 117 -3.43 9.56 -18.84
N THR A 118 -4.40 9.39 -19.74
CA THR A 118 -4.82 10.43 -20.68
C THR A 118 -5.94 11.24 -20.06
N ILE A 119 -5.81 12.57 -20.03
CA ILE A 119 -6.85 13.46 -19.51
C ILE A 119 -8.00 13.50 -20.53
N PRO A 120 -9.23 13.14 -20.15
CA PRO A 120 -10.39 13.25 -21.04
C PRO A 120 -10.65 14.73 -21.38
N SER A 121 -10.94 15.03 -22.64
CA SER A 121 -11.32 16.38 -23.11
C SER A 121 -12.83 16.65 -23.06
N SER A 122 -13.62 15.66 -22.68
CA SER A 122 -15.08 15.73 -22.62
C SER A 122 -15.62 15.00 -21.40
N HIS A 123 -16.61 15.58 -20.74
CA HIS A 123 -17.39 14.93 -19.68
C HIS A 123 -18.80 14.66 -20.18
N THR A 124 -19.33 13.47 -19.92
CA THR A 124 -20.75 13.17 -20.13
C THR A 124 -21.50 13.51 -18.85
N LEU A 125 -22.48 14.41 -18.95
CA LEU A 125 -23.47 14.59 -17.89
C LEU A 125 -24.36 13.34 -17.86
N THR A 126 -24.26 12.56 -16.79
CA THR A 126 -25.19 11.48 -16.45
C THR A 126 -26.12 11.94 -15.35
#